data_AF-A0AAD7GVN2-F1
#
_entry.id   AF-A0AAD7GVN2-F1
#
_cell.length_a   1.000
_cell.length_b   1.000
_cell.length_c   1.000
_cell.angle_alpha   90.00
_cell.angle_beta   90.00
_cell.angle_gamma   90.00
#
_symmetry.space_group_name_H-M   'P 1'
#
loop_
_entity.id
_entity.type
_entity.pdbx_description
1 polymer ?
#
loop_
_entity_poly.entity_id
_entity_poly.type
_entity_poly.pdbx_seq_one_letter_code
_entity_poly.pdbx_strand_id
1 'polypeptide(L)'
;RDNFRDIQVKVHIRRPDRDSWVYMGRGVVSQDVTGHSSRVVVRAVSTGKVIAVFNEGSDLQAEKRGNFVVIGCVEGSRVVSWSLNALNNSETLRLLASIELACYKCKQALADPRMHTKARRRIERVIKDDRRRRHRRRKDQEAMIDAFSKQTIESGPGPMEAGPPF
;
A
#
# COMPACT_ATOMS: atom_id res chain seq x y z
N ARG A 1 -0.62 -32.48 9.14
CA ARG A 1 0.18 -31.29 9.55
C ARG A 1 -0.68 -30.08 9.21
N ASP A 2 -1.31 -29.49 10.22
CA ASP A 2 -2.49 -28.63 10.07
C ASP A 2 -2.24 -27.31 9.32
N ASN A 3 -3.13 -27.03 8.36
CA ASN A 3 -3.27 -25.81 7.56
C ASN A 3 -3.69 -24.57 8.40
N PHE A 4 -3.49 -24.57 9.72
CA PHE A 4 -3.93 -23.51 10.63
C PHE A 4 -3.15 -22.19 10.48
N ARG A 5 -2.05 -22.19 9.70
CA ARG A 5 -1.19 -21.03 9.46
C ARG A 5 -1.57 -20.19 8.25
N ASP A 6 -2.48 -20.67 7.41
CA ASP A 6 -2.77 -20.02 6.15
C ASP A 6 -3.93 -19.04 6.29
N ILE A 7 -3.75 -17.82 5.79
CA ILE A 7 -4.75 -16.76 5.82
C ILE A 7 -5.12 -16.39 4.38
N GLN A 8 -6.39 -16.54 4.03
CA GLN A 8 -6.88 -16.15 2.71
C GLN A 8 -7.12 -14.65 2.64
N VAL A 9 -6.63 -14.02 1.58
CA VAL A 9 -6.73 -12.57 1.38
C VAL A 9 -7.09 -12.19 -0.06
N LYS A 10 -7.72 -11.04 -0.25
CA LYS A 10 -7.71 -10.35 -1.56
C LYS A 10 -6.53 -9.38 -1.59
N VAL A 11 -5.71 -9.46 -2.63
CA VAL A 11 -4.45 -8.72 -2.72
C VAL A 11 -4.59 -7.55 -3.69
N HIS A 12 -4.21 -6.36 -3.24
CA HIS A 12 -4.00 -5.21 -4.11
C HIS A 12 -2.58 -4.67 -3.93
N ILE A 13 -2.01 -4.16 -5.02
CA ILE A 13 -0.73 -3.48 -5.03
C ILE A 13 -0.90 -2.07 -5.60
N ARG A 14 -0.16 -1.11 -5.06
CA ARG A 14 0.02 0.21 -5.65
C ARG A 14 1.50 0.50 -5.72
N ARG A 15 1.99 0.67 -6.95
CA ARG A 15 3.41 0.87 -7.23
C ARG A 15 3.73 2.36 -7.41
N PRO A 16 5.00 2.77 -7.35
CA PRO A 16 5.40 4.17 -7.52
C PRO A 16 5.09 4.76 -8.91
N ASP A 17 5.16 3.93 -9.95
CA ASP A 17 4.87 4.25 -11.35
C ASP A 17 3.37 4.41 -11.62
N ARG A 18 2.53 3.71 -10.87
CA ARG A 18 1.06 3.80 -10.98
C ARG A 18 0.43 4.03 -9.61
N ASP A 19 0.00 5.27 -9.37
CA ASP A 19 -0.62 5.71 -8.12
C ASP A 19 -2.10 5.31 -7.98
N SER A 20 -2.43 4.08 -8.37
CA SER A 20 -3.75 3.47 -8.21
C SER A 20 -3.59 2.06 -7.65
N TRP A 21 -4.58 1.61 -6.88
CA TRP A 21 -4.62 0.22 -6.43
C TRP A 21 -4.95 -0.69 -7.60
N VAL A 22 -4.16 -1.75 -7.78
CA VAL A 22 -4.34 -2.78 -8.80
C VAL A 22 -4.64 -4.10 -8.10
N TYR A 23 -5.75 -4.72 -8.45
CA TYR A 23 -6.12 -6.02 -7.91
C TYR A 23 -5.24 -7.12 -8.50
N MET A 24 -4.61 -7.91 -7.63
CA MET A 24 -3.69 -8.99 -7.99
C MET A 24 -4.35 -10.38 -7.88
N GLY A 25 -5.60 -10.46 -7.40
CA GLY A 25 -6.30 -11.71 -7.20
C GLY A 25 -6.45 -12.13 -5.73
N ARG A 26 -6.90 -13.37 -5.53
CA ARG A 26 -6.93 -14.02 -4.22
C ARG A 26 -5.56 -14.60 -3.91
N GLY A 27 -5.10 -14.40 -2.69
CA GLY A 27 -3.85 -14.92 -2.17
C GLY A 27 -4.04 -15.77 -0.93
N VAL A 28 -3.09 -16.67 -0.70
CA VAL A 28 -2.89 -17.36 0.57
C VAL A 28 -1.63 -16.81 1.19
N VAL A 29 -1.74 -16.35 2.43
CA VAL A 29 -0.60 -15.91 3.23
C VAL A 29 -0.18 -17.05 4.12
N SER A 30 1.07 -17.50 3.99
CA SER A 30 1.67 -18.54 4.83
C SER A 30 2.88 -17.97 5.57
N GLN A 31 3.11 -18.44 6.80
CA GLN A 31 4.30 -18.09 7.57
C GLN A 31 5.28 -19.26 7.61
N ASP A 32 6.41 -19.10 6.93
CA ASP A 32 7.51 -20.05 6.92
C ASP A 32 8.49 -19.68 8.03
N VAL A 33 8.82 -20.63 8.89
CA VAL A 33 9.86 -20.47 9.93
C VAL A 33 10.95 -21.50 9.64
N THR A 34 12.18 -21.04 9.45
CA THR A 34 13.36 -21.88 9.21
C THR A 34 14.45 -21.47 10.18
N GLY A 35 14.69 -22.31 11.19
CA GLY A 35 15.57 -21.97 12.32
C GLY A 35 15.07 -20.73 13.05
N HIS A 36 15.92 -19.71 13.15
CA HIS A 36 15.59 -18.41 13.74
C HIS A 36 15.07 -17.37 12.72
N SER A 37 14.90 -17.75 11.46
CA SER A 37 14.38 -16.87 10.42
C SER A 37 12.89 -17.12 10.22
N SER A 38 12.09 -16.04 10.19
CA SER A 38 10.67 -16.07 9.89
C SER A 38 10.40 -15.24 8.64
N ARG A 39 9.53 -15.72 7.76
CA ARG A 39 9.05 -14.95 6.60
C ARG A 39 7.57 -15.22 6.37
N VAL A 40 6.87 -14.18 5.95
CA VAL A 40 5.51 -14.26 5.45
C VAL A 40 5.57 -14.29 3.92
N VAL A 41 4.92 -15.28 3.33
CA VAL A 41 4.85 -15.46 1.88
C VAL A 41 3.41 -15.35 1.45
N VAL A 42 3.13 -14.49 0.48
CA VAL A 42 1.81 -14.37 -0.16
C VAL A 42 1.88 -15.06 -1.51
N ARG A 43 1.05 -16.09 -1.72
CA ARG A 43 0.97 -16.84 -2.99
C ARG A 43 -0.39 -16.64 -3.64
N ALA A 44 -0.42 -16.53 -4.96
CA ALA A 44 -1.65 -16.52 -5.73
C ALA A 44 -2.37 -17.87 -5.59
N VAL A 45 -3.65 -17.87 -5.23
CA VAL A 45 -4.46 -19.10 -5.12
C VAL A 45 -4.52 -19.84 -6.47
N SER A 46 -4.65 -19.11 -7.57
CA SER A 46 -4.86 -19.68 -8.90
C SER A 46 -3.62 -20.32 -9.52
N THR A 47 -2.42 -19.84 -9.18
CA THR A 47 -1.17 -20.27 -9.85
C THR A 47 -0.09 -20.77 -8.90
N GLY A 48 -0.28 -20.62 -7.58
CA GLY A 48 0.75 -20.90 -6.58
C GLY A 48 1.96 -19.94 -6.61
N LYS A 49 2.02 -19.02 -7.59
CA LYS A 49 3.14 -18.08 -7.75
C LYS A 49 3.21 -17.14 -6.54
N VAL A 50 4.43 -16.89 -6.07
CA VAL A 50 4.71 -15.91 -5.02
C VAL A 50 4.41 -14.51 -5.55
N ILE A 51 3.57 -13.78 -4.84
CA ILE A 51 3.19 -12.39 -5.13
C ILE A 51 4.07 -11.44 -4.32
N ALA A 52 4.27 -11.73 -3.04
CA ALA A 52 5.05 -10.91 -2.11
C ALA A 52 5.69 -11.78 -1.04
N VAL A 53 6.84 -11.35 -0.53
CA VAL A 53 7.51 -11.95 0.63
C VAL A 53 7.88 -10.81 1.58
N PHE A 54 7.60 -11.00 2.87
CA PHE A 54 7.96 -10.09 3.94
C PHE A 54 8.79 -10.85 4.99
N ASN A 55 9.91 -10.27 5.39
CA ASN A 55 10.88 -10.91 6.30
C ASN A 55 11.65 -9.85 7.09
N GLU A 56 12.60 -10.28 7.92
CA GLU A 56 13.46 -9.40 8.73
C GLU A 56 14.19 -8.30 7.91
N GLY A 57 14.49 -8.57 6.64
CA GLY A 57 15.12 -7.62 5.73
C GLY A 57 14.17 -6.60 5.10
N SER A 58 12.86 -6.75 5.32
CA SER A 58 11.85 -5.89 4.70
C SER A 58 11.69 -4.58 5.49
N ASP A 59 12.05 -3.47 4.86
CA ASP A 59 11.84 -2.12 5.41
C ASP A 59 10.38 -1.69 5.20
N LEU A 60 9.51 -2.08 6.12
CA LEU A 60 8.08 -1.85 5.98
C LEU A 60 7.40 -1.27 7.21
N GLN A 61 6.19 -0.77 6.99
CA GLN A 61 5.22 -0.45 8.02
C GLN A 61 3.89 -1.12 7.66
N ALA A 62 3.28 -1.84 8.60
CA ALA A 62 1.97 -2.45 8.44
C ALA A 62 0.96 -1.76 9.39
N GLU A 63 -0.27 -1.55 8.92
CA GLU A 63 -1.36 -0.99 9.72
C GLU A 63 -2.69 -1.71 9.41
N LYS A 64 -3.52 -1.92 10.44
CA LYS A 64 -4.89 -2.41 10.27
C LYS A 64 -5.83 -1.25 9.92
N ARG A 65 -6.70 -1.47 8.93
CA ARG A 65 -7.81 -0.56 8.56
C ARG A 65 -9.06 -1.38 8.26
N GLY A 66 -9.97 -1.50 9.22
CA GLY A 66 -11.10 -2.43 9.08
C GLY A 66 -10.61 -3.88 8.95
N ASN A 67 -11.01 -4.56 7.87
CA ASN A 67 -10.55 -5.93 7.53
C ASN A 67 -9.31 -5.95 6.61
N PHE A 68 -8.68 -4.79 6.41
CA PHE A 68 -7.48 -4.66 5.59
C PHE A 68 -6.24 -4.55 6.46
N VAL A 69 -5.16 -5.20 6.04
CA VAL A 69 -3.80 -4.86 6.43
C VAL A 69 -3.18 -4.09 5.29
N VAL A 70 -2.84 -2.82 5.52
CA VAL A 70 -2.13 -1.97 4.56
C VAL A 70 -0.66 -1.97 4.92
N ILE A 71 0.18 -2.28 3.95
CA ILE A 71 1.63 -2.40 4.13
C ILE A 71 2.30 -1.39 3.21
N GLY A 72 3.10 -0.49 3.76
CA GLY A 72 4.04 0.33 2.99
C GLY A 72 5.42 -0.29 3.06
N CYS A 73 5.95 -0.77 1.93
CA CYS A 73 7.31 -1.28 1.82
C CYS A 73 8.19 -0.25 1.13
N VAL A 74 9.38 0.02 1.70
CA VAL A 74 10.38 0.91 1.14
C VAL A 74 11.33 0.10 0.28
N GLU A 75 11.33 0.38 -1.03
CA GLU A 75 12.24 -0.21 -2.00
C GLU A 75 13.14 0.90 -2.55
N GLY A 76 14.37 0.98 -2.02
CA GLY A 76 15.29 2.07 -2.31
C GLY A 76 14.77 3.41 -1.80
N SER A 77 14.41 4.32 -2.71
CA SER A 77 13.83 5.63 -2.40
C SER A 77 12.32 5.71 -2.62
N ARG A 78 11.69 4.60 -3.02
CA ARG A 78 10.29 4.54 -3.42
C ARG A 78 9.47 3.67 -2.46
N VAL A 79 8.16 3.88 -2.45
CA VAL A 79 7.24 3.12 -1.59
C VAL A 79 6.29 2.31 -2.45
N VAL A 80 6.36 0.98 -2.31
CA VAL A 80 5.35 0.04 -2.82
C VAL A 80 4.33 -0.19 -1.71
N SER A 81 3.05 0.01 -2.01
CA SER A 81 1.98 -0.24 -1.05
C SER A 81 1.23 -1.52 -1.38
N TRP A 82 0.97 -2.33 -0.38
CA TRP A 82 0.14 -3.52 -0.47
C TRP A 82 -1.11 -3.34 0.39
N SER A 83 -2.22 -3.90 -0.06
CA SER A 83 -3.44 -4.00 0.73
C SER A 83 -3.91 -5.44 0.69
N LEU A 84 -3.94 -6.07 1.85
CA LEU A 84 -4.36 -7.45 2.05
C LEU A 84 -5.69 -7.43 2.80
N ASN A 85 -6.77 -7.79 2.12
CA ASN A 85 -8.11 -7.85 2.72
C ASN A 85 -8.38 -9.27 3.23
N ALA A 86 -8.45 -9.43 4.55
CA ALA A 86 -8.76 -10.71 5.17
C ALA A 86 -10.28 -10.91 5.31
N LEU A 87 -10.70 -12.15 5.56
CA LEU A 87 -12.13 -12.50 5.59
C LEU A 87 -12.89 -11.89 6.78
N ASN A 88 -12.21 -11.67 7.90
CA ASN A 88 -12.80 -11.11 9.11
C ASN A 88 -11.73 -10.43 9.99
N ASN A 89 -12.17 -9.83 11.09
CA ASN A 89 -11.30 -9.09 12.01
C ASN A 89 -10.24 -9.99 12.66
N SER A 90 -10.61 -11.21 13.09
CA SER A 90 -9.67 -12.17 13.68
C SER A 90 -8.53 -12.50 12.70
N GLU A 91 -8.87 -12.86 11.46
CA GLU A 91 -7.89 -13.09 10.39
C GLU A 91 -7.01 -11.87 10.11
N THR A 92 -7.59 -10.67 10.19
CA THR A 92 -6.85 -9.42 9.99
C THR A 92 -5.81 -9.22 11.09
N LEU A 93 -6.15 -9.51 12.35
CA LEU A 93 -5.23 -9.41 13.49
C LEU A 93 -4.14 -10.48 13.41
N ARG A 94 -4.50 -11.73 13.08
CA ARG A 94 -3.53 -12.80 12.85
C ARG A 94 -2.55 -12.44 11.75
N LEU A 95 -3.04 -11.86 10.65
CA LEU A 95 -2.21 -11.41 9.53
C LEU A 95 -1.25 -10.29 9.94
N LEU A 96 -1.76 -9.26 10.63
CA LEU A 96 -0.92 -8.15 11.10
C LEU A 96 0.19 -8.66 12.02
N ALA A 97 -0.15 -9.46 13.03
CA ALA A 97 0.81 -10.03 13.96
C ALA A 97 1.85 -10.91 13.27
N SER A 98 1.42 -11.73 12.28
CA SER A 98 2.32 -12.58 11.51
C SER A 98 3.35 -11.75 10.72
N ILE A 99 2.91 -10.66 10.07
CA ILE A 99 3.80 -9.75 9.33
C ILE A 99 4.76 -9.04 10.29
N GLU A 100 4.24 -8.47 11.38
CA GLU A 100 5.07 -7.76 12.36
C GLU A 100 6.13 -8.68 12.97
N LEU A 101 5.76 -9.90 13.34
CA LEU A 101 6.70 -10.88 13.90
C LEU A 101 7.76 -11.31 12.89
N ALA A 102 7.37 -11.57 11.63
CA ALA A 102 8.30 -11.99 10.59
C ALA A 102 9.26 -10.88 10.16
N CYS A 103 8.84 -9.61 10.27
CA CYS A 103 9.64 -8.45 9.87
C CYS A 103 10.34 -7.77 11.04
N TYR A 104 10.16 -8.28 12.26
CA TYR A 104 10.80 -7.75 13.45
C TYR A 104 12.31 -8.01 13.38
N LYS A 105 13.10 -6.94 13.35
CA LYS A 105 14.57 -6.98 13.24
C LYS A 105 15.23 -7.35 14.56
N CYS A 106 14.94 -8.55 15.08
CA CYS A 106 15.43 -9.01 16.37
C CYS A 106 16.96 -8.96 16.47
N LYS A 107 17.69 -9.30 15.39
CA LYS A 107 19.16 -9.30 15.40
C LYS A 107 19.73 -7.89 15.54
N GLN A 108 19.16 -6.92 14.82
CA GLN A 108 19.57 -5.52 14.92
C GLN A 108 19.12 -4.89 16.24
N ALA A 109 17.94 -5.24 16.75
CA ALA A 109 17.44 -4.76 18.03
C ALA A 109 18.33 -5.20 19.20
N LEU A 110 18.88 -6.42 19.14
CA LEU A 110 19.81 -6.94 20.14
C LEU A 110 21.23 -6.38 19.98
N ALA A 111 21.69 -6.15 18.74
CA ALA A 111 23.05 -5.65 18.47
C ALA A 111 23.20 -4.14 18.73
N ASP A 112 22.24 -3.31 18.33
CA ASP A 112 22.24 -1.87 18.59
C ASP A 112 20.80 -1.29 18.60
N PRO A 113 20.19 -1.12 19.80
CA PRO A 113 18.84 -0.58 19.94
C PRO A 113 18.64 0.85 19.39
N ARG A 114 19.69 1.69 19.41
CA ARG A 114 19.62 3.08 18.96
C ARG A 114 19.56 3.15 17.44
N MET A 115 20.39 2.36 16.77
CA MET A 115 20.37 2.20 15.32
C MET A 115 19.04 1.63 14.81
N HIS A 116 18.49 0.65 15.53
CA HIS A 116 17.19 0.06 15.21
C HIS A 116 16.05 1.12 15.23
N THR A 117 16.02 1.98 16.25
CA THR A 117 15.04 3.07 16.36
C THR A 117 15.20 4.10 15.24
N LYS A 118 16.43 4.44 14.86
CA LYS A 118 16.73 5.37 13.76
C LYS A 118 16.25 4.84 12.41
N ALA A 119 16.48 3.55 12.14
CA ALA A 119 16.00 2.88 10.93
C ALA A 119 14.47 2.90 10.85
N ARG A 120 13.78 2.51 11.92
CA ARG A 120 12.31 2.54 11.99
C ARG A 120 11.74 3.94 11.72
N ARG A 121 12.27 4.98 12.37
CA ARG A 121 11.86 6.37 12.14
C ARG A 121 12.11 6.84 10.70
N ARG A 122 13.18 6.35 10.05
CA ARG A 122 13.45 6.63 8.63
C ARG A 122 12.37 6.02 7.74
N ILE A 123 12.02 4.75 7.96
CA ILE A 123 10.98 4.04 7.20
C ILE A 123 9.64 4.78 7.33
N GLU A 124 9.22 5.08 8.56
CA GLU A 124 7.98 5.82 8.84
C GLU A 124 7.97 7.19 8.14
N ARG A 125 9.09 7.92 8.16
CA ARG A 125 9.21 9.21 7.47
C ARG A 125 9.06 9.07 5.95
N VAL A 126 9.76 8.12 5.33
CA VAL A 126 9.70 7.89 3.88
C VAL A 126 8.27 7.54 3.45
N ILE A 127 7.60 6.64 4.17
CA ILE A 127 6.21 6.25 3.89
C ILE A 127 5.25 7.44 4.07
N LYS A 128 5.42 8.22 5.13
CA LYS A 128 4.59 9.41 5.39
C LYS A 128 4.77 10.48 4.32
N ASP A 129 6.00 10.75 3.91
CA ASP A 129 6.31 11.77 2.91
C ASP A 129 5.84 11.35 1.52
N ASP A 130 5.96 10.07 1.17
CA ASP A 130 5.36 9.52 -0.05
C ASP A 130 3.83 9.68 -0.04
N ARG A 131 3.15 9.33 1.07
CA ARG A 131 1.70 9.53 1.21
C ARG A 131 1.30 11.00 1.03
N ARG A 132 2.07 11.93 1.60
CA ARG A 132 1.85 13.38 1.46
C ARG A 132 2.02 13.83 0.01
N ARG A 133 3.07 13.38 -0.68
CA ARG A 133 3.31 13.70 -2.09
C ARG A 133 2.16 13.20 -2.97
N ARG A 134 1.70 11.97 -2.77
CA ARG A 134 0.56 11.39 -3.50
C ARG A 134 -0.73 12.18 -3.28
N HIS A 135 -1.00 12.56 -2.03
CA HIS A 135 -2.18 13.38 -1.72
C HIS A 135 -2.14 14.75 -2.39
N ARG A 136 -0.98 15.43 -2.39
CA ARG A 136 -0.82 16.70 -3.11
C ARG A 136 -1.06 16.54 -4.61
N ARG A 137 -0.42 15.58 -5.27
CA ARG A 137 -0.63 15.34 -6.71
C ARG A 137 -2.09 15.09 -7.07
N ARG A 138 -2.82 14.33 -6.24
CA ARG A 138 -4.25 14.09 -6.46
C ARG A 138 -5.07 15.37 -6.31
N LYS A 139 -4.81 16.16 -5.26
CA LYS A 139 -5.47 17.45 -5.04
C LYS A 139 -5.20 18.41 -6.20
N ASP A 140 -3.96 18.48 -6.68
CA ASP A 140 -3.58 19.35 -7.79
C ASP A 140 -4.26 18.92 -9.10
N GLN A 141 -4.39 17.60 -9.32
CA GLN A 141 -5.13 17.06 -10.46
C GLN A 141 -6.64 17.35 -10.37
N GLU A 142 -7.26 17.16 -9.20
CA GLU A 142 -8.67 17.49 -8.97
C GLU A 142 -8.95 18.99 -9.17
N ALA A 143 -8.05 19.86 -8.69
CA ALA A 143 -8.15 21.31 -8.89
C ALA A 143 -8.02 21.71 -10.37
N MET A 144 -7.12 21.07 -11.12
CA MET A 144 -6.98 21.27 -12.56
C MET A 144 -8.25 20.86 -13.31
N ILE A 145 -8.83 19.70 -12.97
CA ILE A 145 -10.09 19.22 -13.56
C ILE A 145 -11.22 20.22 -13.31
N ASP A 146 -11.38 20.70 -12.06
CA ASP A 146 -12.40 21.69 -11.70
C ASP A 146 -12.24 23.01 -12.49
N ALA A 147 -11.00 23.48 -12.67
CA ALA A 147 -10.72 24.67 -13.46
C ALA A 147 -11.11 24.51 -14.94
N PHE A 148 -10.81 23.37 -15.57
CA PHE A 148 -11.21 23.09 -16.95
C PHE A 148 -12.73 22.88 -17.11
N SER A 149 -13.38 22.25 -16.14
CA SER A 149 -14.84 22.09 -16.14
C SER A 149 -15.57 23.43 -16.06
N LYS A 150 -15.03 24.41 -15.33
CA LYS A 150 -15.59 25.78 -15.25
C LYS A 150 -15.42 26.56 -16.55
N GLN A 151 -14.28 26.43 -17.24
CA GLN A 151 -14.04 27.13 -18.51
C GLN A 151 -14.90 26.62 -19.68
N THR A 152 -15.35 25.36 -19.64
CA THR A 152 -16.13 24.76 -20.74
C THR A 152 -17.60 25.27 -20.77
N ILE A 153 -18.07 25.89 -19.68
CA ILE A 153 -19.45 26.43 -19.57
C ILE A 153 -19.49 27.94 -19.89
N GLU A 154 -18.36 28.64 -19.89
CA GLU A 154 -18.29 30.09 -20.18
C GLU A 154 -18.15 30.46 -21.67
N SER A 155 -18.16 29.48 -22.58
CA SER A 155 -18.35 29.72 -24.01
C SER A 155 -19.83 29.66 -24.40
N GLY A 156 -20.64 30.56 -23.83
CA GLY A 156 -21.96 30.90 -24.36
C GLY A 156 -21.81 31.89 -25.52
N PRO A 157 -22.65 31.82 -26.57
CA PRO A 157 -22.51 32.67 -27.75
C PRO A 157 -22.65 34.14 -27.34
N GLY A 158 -21.65 34.95 -27.72
CA GLY A 158 -21.70 36.41 -27.57
C GLY A 158 -22.97 36.99 -28.19
N PRO A 159 -23.42 38.18 -27.73
CA PRO A 159 -24.68 38.76 -28.18
C PRO A 159 -24.64 38.94 -29.70
N MET A 160 -25.55 38.28 -30.40
CA MET A 160 -25.76 38.48 -31.83
C MET A 160 -26.19 39.93 -32.05
N GLU A 161 -25.32 40.72 -32.69
CA GLU A 161 -25.64 42.02 -33.26
C GLU A 161 -26.80 41.85 -34.24
N ALA A 162 -27.98 42.35 -33.85
CA ALA A 162 -29.14 42.46 -34.73
C ALA A 162 -28.89 43.61 -35.72
N GLY A 163 -28.69 43.28 -37.00
CA GLY A 163 -28.62 44.25 -38.08
C GLY A 163 -29.95 45.00 -38.27
N PRO A 164 -29.93 46.24 -38.82
CA PRO A 164 -31.11 47.08 -38.89
C PRO A 164 -32.03 46.67 -40.05
N PRO A 165 -33.38 46.74 -39.88
CA PRO A 165 -34.29 46.65 -41.00
C PRO A 165 -34.45 48.01 -41.70
N PHE A 166 -34.65 47.94 -43.03
CA PHE A 166 -34.94 49.03 -43.96
C PHE A 166 -36.30 49.70 -43.72
#